data_AF-A0A4Y2VRP5-F1
#
_entry.id   AF-A0A4Y2VRP5-F1
#
_cell.length_a   1.000
_cell.length_b   1.000
_cell.length_c   1.000
_cell.angle_alpha   90.00
_cell.angle_beta   90.00
_cell.angle_gamma   90.00
#
_symmetry.space_group_name_H-M   'P 1'
#
loop_
_entity.id
_entity.type
_entity.pdbx_description
1 polymer ?
#
loop_
_entity_poly.entity_id
_entity_poly.type
_entity_poly.pdbx_seq_one_letter_code
_entity_poly.pdbx_strand_id
1 'polypeptide(L)'
;MAQRGQDRRAEETEEQRNSRLSDMAQCGQERRAEETEEQRNRRFAVMGQRSQRRRAEGTKKQRNSRLSVMLQHARERRLNVIEGQNHHQIQTFYTARTVLN
;
A
#
# COMPACT_ATOMS: atom_id res chain seq x y z
N MET A 1 -21.66 8.05 -24.67
CA MET A 1 -20.80 6.87 -24.35
C MET A 1 -20.39 6.81 -22.88
N ALA A 2 -20.12 7.94 -22.20
CA ALA A 2 -19.74 7.96 -20.78
C ALA A 2 -20.85 7.48 -19.82
N GLN A 3 -22.12 7.87 -20.03
CA GLN A 3 -23.25 7.41 -19.18
C GLN A 3 -23.40 5.89 -19.18
N ARG A 4 -23.50 5.27 -20.37
CA ARG A 4 -23.64 3.81 -20.55
C ARG A 4 -22.52 2.97 -19.92
N GLY A 5 -21.37 3.57 -19.62
CA GLY A 5 -20.26 2.91 -18.92
C GLY A 5 -20.29 3.09 -17.41
N GLN A 6 -20.94 4.15 -16.92
CA GLN A 6 -21.21 4.33 -15.49
C GLN A 6 -22.40 3.48 -15.06
N ASP A 7 -23.46 3.43 -15.87
CA ASP A 7 -24.66 2.63 -15.60
C ASP A 7 -24.29 1.13 -15.49
N ARG A 8 -23.51 0.62 -16.45
CA ARG A 8 -22.98 -0.76 -16.39
C ARG A 8 -22.10 -1.05 -15.18
N ARG A 9 -21.39 -0.06 -14.64
CA ARG A 9 -20.56 -0.21 -13.42
C ARG A 9 -21.37 -0.13 -12.13
N ALA A 10 -22.52 0.55 -12.17
CA ALA A 10 -23.44 0.62 -11.04
C ALA A 10 -24.23 -0.68 -10.85
N GLU A 11 -24.46 -1.40 -11.95
CA GLU A 11 -25.17 -2.70 -11.98
C GLU A 11 -24.25 -3.92 -11.76
N GLU A 12 -22.93 -3.73 -11.67
CA GLU A 12 -21.97 -4.82 -11.44
C GLU A 12 -22.20 -5.49 -10.08
N THR A 13 -22.15 -6.82 -10.05
CA THR A 13 -22.02 -7.55 -8.79
C THR A 13 -20.63 -7.36 -8.20
N GLU A 14 -20.47 -7.59 -6.90
CA GLU A 14 -19.16 -7.46 -6.23
C GLU A 14 -18.11 -8.39 -6.85
N GLU A 15 -18.50 -9.59 -7.28
CA GLU A 15 -17.62 -10.55 -7.96
C GLU A 15 -17.16 -10.05 -9.34
N GLN A 16 -18.09 -9.54 -10.15
CA GLN A 16 -17.76 -8.95 -11.46
C GLN A 16 -16.86 -7.72 -11.31
N ARG A 17 -17.14 -6.89 -10.31
CA ARG A 17 -16.32 -5.71 -9.99
C ARG A 17 -14.92 -6.12 -9.56
N ASN A 18 -14.79 -7.12 -8.70
CA ASN A 18 -13.50 -7.61 -8.22
C ASN A 18 -12.68 -8.23 -9.36
N SER A 19 -13.31 -9.02 -10.22
CA SER A 19 -12.67 -9.57 -11.43
C SER A 19 -12.15 -8.44 -12.34
N ARG A 20 -13.00 -7.46 -12.68
CA ARG A 20 -12.61 -6.29 -13.49
C ARG A 20 -11.49 -5.46 -12.86
N LEU A 21 -11.53 -5.23 -11.55
CA LEU A 21 -10.49 -4.52 -10.82
C LEU A 21 -9.17 -5.30 -10.81
N SER A 22 -9.24 -6.63 -10.70
CA SER A 22 -8.08 -7.52 -10.76
C SER A 22 -7.40 -7.46 -12.13
N ASP A 23 -8.18 -7.55 -13.22
CA ASP A 23 -7.66 -7.46 -14.59
C ASP A 23 -6.98 -6.09 -14.82
N MET A 24 -7.62 -5.00 -14.40
CA MET A 24 -7.02 -3.66 -14.50
C MET A 24 -5.74 -3.51 -13.65
N ALA A 25 -5.69 -4.17 -12.49
CA ALA A 25 -4.49 -4.19 -11.66
C ALA A 25 -3.37 -4.96 -12.36
N GLN A 26 -3.66 -6.12 -12.94
CA GLN A 26 -2.70 -6.94 -13.70
C GLN A 26 -2.13 -6.16 -14.91
N CYS A 27 -2.99 -5.65 -15.79
CA CYS A 27 -2.57 -4.81 -16.92
C CYS A 27 -1.83 -3.55 -16.46
N GLY A 28 -2.13 -3.06 -15.25
CA GLY A 28 -1.39 -2.01 -14.59
C GLY A 28 0.05 -2.43 -14.33
N GLN A 29 0.26 -3.59 -13.72
CA GLN A 29 1.59 -4.11 -13.38
C GLN A 29 2.43 -4.45 -14.60
N GLU A 30 1.85 -5.10 -15.61
CA GLU A 30 2.53 -5.44 -16.86
C GLU A 30 3.12 -4.17 -17.51
N ARG A 31 2.30 -3.11 -17.63
CA ARG A 31 2.78 -1.81 -18.11
C ARG A 31 3.87 -1.19 -17.24
N ARG A 32 3.87 -1.40 -15.92
CA ARG A 32 4.97 -0.89 -15.06
C ARG A 32 6.24 -1.71 -15.22
N ALA A 33 6.12 -3.00 -15.51
CA ALA A 33 7.27 -3.89 -15.70
C ALA A 33 8.01 -3.57 -17.01
N GLU A 34 7.28 -3.10 -18.02
CA GLU A 34 7.82 -2.70 -19.33
C GLU A 34 8.35 -1.25 -19.37
N GLU A 35 8.17 -0.46 -18.31
CA GLU A 35 8.64 0.94 -18.28
C GLU A 35 10.15 1.03 -18.34
N THR A 36 10.66 1.94 -19.17
CA THR A 36 12.06 2.34 -19.10
C THR A 36 12.32 3.17 -17.84
N GLU A 37 13.57 3.24 -17.40
CA GLU A 37 13.94 4.03 -16.21
C GLU A 37 13.58 5.52 -16.37
N GLU A 38 13.67 6.07 -17.59
CA GLU A 38 13.25 7.44 -17.86
C GLU A 38 11.73 7.62 -17.74
N GLN A 39 10.94 6.71 -18.31
CA GLN A 39 9.47 6.73 -18.19
C GLN A 39 9.04 6.59 -16.72
N ARG A 40 9.69 5.69 -15.99
CA ARG A 40 9.47 5.47 -14.56
C ARG A 40 9.76 6.73 -13.74
N ASN A 41 10.89 7.39 -14.01
CA ASN A 41 11.27 8.62 -13.32
C ASN A 41 10.33 9.78 -13.64
N ARG A 42 9.91 9.95 -14.90
CA ARG A 42 8.87 10.93 -15.26
C ARG A 42 7.55 10.64 -14.53
N ARG A 43 7.11 9.37 -14.47
CA ARG A 43 5.90 8.99 -13.73
C ARG A 43 6.01 9.32 -12.24
N PHE A 44 7.15 9.02 -11.60
CA PHE A 44 7.37 9.35 -10.20
C PHE A 44 7.38 10.86 -9.96
N ALA A 45 7.99 11.64 -10.85
CA ALA A 45 7.97 13.11 -10.77
C ALA A 45 6.53 13.65 -10.79
N VAL A 46 5.69 13.18 -11.72
CA VAL A 46 4.27 13.58 -11.80
C VAL A 46 3.50 13.19 -10.54
N MET A 47 3.70 11.98 -10.01
CA MET A 47 3.05 11.55 -8.76
C MET A 47 3.51 12.38 -7.55
N GLY A 48 4.80 12.72 -7.49
CA GLY A 48 5.39 13.59 -6.48
C GLY A 48 4.76 14.98 -6.49
N GLN A 49 4.72 15.62 -7.66
CA GLN A 49 4.09 16.94 -7.83
C GLN A 49 2.60 16.92 -7.45
N ARG A 50 1.84 15.93 -7.92
CA ARG A 50 0.42 15.78 -7.55
C ARG A 50 0.22 15.56 -6.05
N SER A 51 1.13 14.86 -5.39
CA SER A 51 1.10 14.66 -3.94
C SER A 51 1.36 15.97 -3.20
N GLN A 52 2.37 16.73 -3.63
CA GLN A 52 2.68 18.04 -3.06
C GLN A 52 1.51 19.02 -3.21
N ARG A 53 0.90 19.08 -4.40
CA ARG A 53 -0.29 19.91 -4.66
C ARG A 53 -1.44 19.56 -3.71
N ARG A 54 -1.80 18.27 -3.59
CA ARG A 54 -2.83 17.80 -2.64
C ARG A 54 -2.50 18.11 -1.18
N ARG A 55 -1.21 18.17 -0.81
CA ARG A 55 -0.77 18.55 0.55
C ARG A 55 -0.92 20.04 0.79
N ALA A 56 -0.66 20.86 -0.22
CA ALA A 56 -0.79 22.32 -0.14
C ALA A 56 -2.27 22.75 -0.11
N GLU A 57 -3.12 22.10 -0.90
CA GLU A 57 -4.58 22.37 -0.97
C GLU A 57 -5.37 21.80 0.23
N GLY A 58 -4.76 20.94 1.04
CA GLY A 58 -5.43 20.21 2.11
C GLY A 58 -5.72 21.05 3.37
N THR A 59 -6.85 20.77 4.03
CA THR A 59 -7.21 21.45 5.29
C THR A 59 -6.38 20.98 6.49
N LYS A 60 -6.35 21.78 7.57
CA LYS A 60 -5.68 21.40 8.84
C LYS A 60 -6.22 20.08 9.40
N LYS A 61 -7.54 19.84 9.31
CA LYS A 61 -8.17 18.58 9.76
C LYS A 61 -7.69 17.39 8.93
N GLN A 62 -7.65 17.51 7.60
CA GLN A 62 -7.12 16.47 6.72
C GLN A 62 -5.63 16.21 6.97
N ARG A 63 -4.83 17.26 7.21
CA ARG A 63 -3.42 17.12 7.58
C ARG A 63 -3.27 16.34 8.89
N ASN A 64 -4.03 16.71 9.93
CA ASN A 64 -3.95 16.04 11.23
C ASN A 64 -4.39 14.58 11.15
N SER A 65 -5.47 14.28 10.43
CA SER A 65 -5.90 12.90 10.19
C SER A 65 -4.80 12.07 9.49
N ARG A 66 -4.18 12.61 8.44
CA ARG A 66 -3.05 11.94 7.75
C ARG A 66 -1.86 11.71 8.69
N LEU A 67 -1.50 12.70 9.51
CA LEU A 67 -0.40 12.57 10.48
C LEU A 67 -0.72 11.50 11.54
N SER A 68 -1.96 11.41 12.01
CA SER A 68 -2.41 10.40 12.96
C SER A 68 -2.25 8.99 12.41
N VAL A 69 -2.68 8.75 11.17
CA VAL A 69 -2.54 7.44 10.50
C VAL A 69 -1.06 7.07 10.34
N MET A 70 -0.20 8.02 9.94
CA MET A 70 1.24 7.75 9.82
C MET A 70 1.90 7.42 11.16
N LEU A 71 1.49 8.11 12.24
CA LEU A 71 1.99 7.82 13.59
C LEU A 71 1.57 6.43 14.04
N GLN A 72 0.31 6.05 13.83
CA GLN A 72 -0.18 4.72 14.15
C GLN A 72 0.58 3.65 13.37
N HIS A 73 0.73 3.81 12.06
CA HIS A 73 1.48 2.87 11.23
C HIS A 73 2.94 2.74 11.66
N ALA A 74 3.59 3.84 12.05
CA ALA A 74 4.95 3.81 12.58
C ALA A 74 5.03 3.08 13.93
N ARG A 75 4.01 3.20 14.79
CA ARG A 75 3.91 2.44 16.05
C ARG A 75 3.74 0.95 15.79
N GLU A 76 2.81 0.56 14.92
CA GLU A 76 2.58 -0.84 14.54
C GLU A 76 3.87 -1.47 13.96
N ARG A 77 4.58 -0.77 13.07
CA ARG A 77 5.86 -1.27 12.55
C ARG A 77 6.92 -1.48 13.63
N ARG A 78 6.98 -0.59 14.64
CA ARG A 78 7.91 -0.76 15.77
C ARG A 78 7.55 -1.97 16.62
N LEU A 79 6.26 -2.17 16.89
CA LEU A 79 5.78 -3.33 17.63
C LEU A 79 6.10 -4.64 16.91
N ASN A 80 5.83 -4.73 15.61
CA ASN A 80 6.13 -5.93 14.82
C ASN A 80 7.63 -6.31 14.83
N VAL A 81 8.52 -5.31 14.84
CA VAL A 81 9.97 -5.55 14.94
C VAL A 81 10.33 -6.11 16.32
N ILE A 82 9.79 -5.53 17.39
CA ILE A 82 10.04 -5.97 18.77
C ILE A 82 9.47 -7.38 19.00
N GLU A 83 8.26 -7.65 18.54
CA GLU A 83 7.63 -8.97 18.64
C GLU A 83 8.44 -10.03 17.89
N GLY A 84 8.92 -9.72 16.68
CA GLY A 84 9.81 -10.61 15.93
C GLY A 84 11.12 -10.89 16.66
N GLN A 85 11.73 -9.86 17.27
CA GLN A 85 12.94 -10.02 18.08
C GLN A 85 12.70 -10.90 19.31
N ASN A 86 11.59 -10.68 20.03
CA ASN A 86 11.22 -11.47 21.21
C ASN A 86 10.95 -12.93 20.84
N HIS A 87 10.27 -13.18 19.71
CA HIS A 87 10.02 -14.54 19.24
C HIS A 87 11.32 -15.30 18.96
N HIS A 88 12.27 -14.66 18.27
CA HIS A 88 13.57 -15.25 17.99
C HIS A 88 14.39 -15.54 19.26
N GLN A 89 14.37 -14.64 20.25
CA GLN A 89 15.07 -14.84 21.52
C GLN A 89 14.50 -16.03 22.30
N ILE A 90 13.16 -16.14 22.38
CA ILE A 90 12.49 -17.26 23.05
C ILE A 90 12.81 -18.58 22.33
N GLN A 91 12.74 -18.61 21.00
CA GLN A 91 13.11 -19.79 20.21
C GLN A 91 14.56 -20.22 20.50
N THR A 92 15.49 -19.27 20.46
CA THR A 92 16.92 -19.52 20.73
C THR A 92 17.14 -20.10 22.12
N PHE A 93 16.43 -19.60 23.14
CA PHE A 93 16.50 -20.11 24.50
C PHE A 93 16.07 -21.59 24.61
N TYR A 94 14.92 -21.94 24.02
CA TYR A 94 14.44 -23.33 24.07
C TYR A 94 15.30 -24.28 23.24
N THR A 95 15.79 -23.85 22.07
CA THR A 95 16.72 -24.66 21.26
C THR A 95 18.04 -24.89 21.97
N ALA A 96 18.65 -23.86 22.58
CA ALA A 96 19.89 -24.02 23.35
C ALA A 96 19.70 -24.99 24.53
N ARG A 97 18.54 -24.96 25.19
CA ARG A 97 18.21 -25.88 26.29
C ARG A 97 18.08 -27.34 25.85
N THR A 98 17.62 -27.61 24.63
CA THR A 98 17.52 -28.99 24.11
C THR A 98 18.86 -29.60 23.73
N VAL A 99 19.88 -28.78 23.44
CA VAL A 99 21.21 -29.26 23.02
C VAL A 99 22.14 -29.51 24.22
N LEU A 100 21.85 -28.90 25.38
CA LEU A 100 22.61 -29.05 26.62
C LEU A 100 22.10 -30.19 27.54
N ASN A 101 21.06 -30.93 27.13
CA ASN A 101 20.60 -32.16 27.78
C ASN A 101 20.96 -33.36 26.91
#